data_AF-A0A9D4E946-F1
#
_entry.id   AF-A0A9D4E946-F1
#
_cell.length_a   1.000
_cell.length_b   1.000
_cell.length_c   1.000
_cell.angle_alpha   90.00
_cell.angle_beta   90.00
_cell.angle_gamma   90.00
#
_symmetry.space_group_name_H-M   'P 1'
#
loop_
_entity.id
_entity.type
_entity.pdbx_description
1 polymer ?
#
loop_
_entity_poly.entity_id
_entity_poly.type
_entity_poly.pdbx_seq_one_letter_code
_entity_poly.pdbx_strand_id
1 'polypeptide(L)'
;MVPFGFQAIIFVLVTLYTLGTSDMAVHTATKRSNLDNMITPLRIQWEVTKRGTTLCVAECSNDPECNSVFYNKVTKKCQGHSVTFGLLDNHMTGQSDTRYYVPFRGHGYILDACTVDADCTIPNSTCWDSRQCMCKPGYSFSPSSRQCVYPCSQFGPLFMTYADSFVHANNLETINNIPLEDCFNLCRNKISFTCRAVEYMGNNCILSNVTAKDTGTTFARDTLREYNVSYHQRDCA
;
A
#
# COMPACT_ATOMS: atom_id res chain seq x y z
N MET A 1 -48.95 32.37 55.41
CA MET A 1 -48.68 30.99 54.90
C MET A 1 -48.83 31.04 53.39
N VAL A 2 -47.75 30.75 52.67
CA VAL A 2 -47.54 31.05 51.25
C VAL A 2 -47.89 29.82 50.40
N PRO A 3 -48.55 29.95 49.23
CA PRO A 3 -48.70 28.81 48.31
C PRO A 3 -47.46 28.69 47.43
N PHE A 4 -46.89 27.49 47.35
CA PHE A 4 -45.78 27.16 46.46
C PHE A 4 -46.30 26.80 45.06
N GLY A 5 -45.84 27.54 44.06
CA GLY A 5 -46.05 27.24 42.65
C GLY A 5 -45.10 26.16 42.15
N PHE A 6 -45.62 25.26 41.32
CA PHE A 6 -44.82 24.29 40.56
C PHE A 6 -44.35 24.95 39.25
N GLN A 7 -43.04 25.12 39.10
CA GLN A 7 -42.40 25.42 37.81
C GLN A 7 -42.01 24.11 37.12
N ALA A 8 -42.54 23.89 35.91
CA ALA A 8 -42.09 22.83 35.02
C ALA A 8 -40.76 23.24 34.36
N ILE A 9 -39.69 22.50 34.64
CA ILE A 9 -38.40 22.63 33.97
C ILE A 9 -38.45 21.79 32.69
N ILE A 10 -38.50 22.45 31.53
CA ILE A 10 -38.34 21.83 30.22
C ILE A 10 -36.85 21.55 30.01
N PHE A 11 -36.46 20.28 30.06
CA PHE A 11 -35.14 19.84 29.59
C PHE A 11 -35.13 19.81 28.06
N VAL A 12 -34.56 20.84 27.44
CA VAL A 12 -34.20 20.81 26.02
C VAL A 12 -32.90 20.01 25.89
N LEU A 13 -33.02 18.73 25.58
CA LEU A 13 -31.90 17.90 25.10
C LEU A 13 -31.51 18.40 23.70
N VAL A 14 -30.47 19.23 23.65
CA VAL A 14 -29.80 19.58 22.39
C VAL A 14 -28.90 18.41 22.01
N THR A 15 -29.37 17.58 21.09
CA THR A 15 -28.55 16.56 20.42
C THR A 15 -27.53 17.26 19.54
N LEU A 16 -26.30 17.43 20.03
CA LEU A 16 -25.16 17.89 19.23
C LEU A 16 -24.81 16.79 18.22
N TYR A 17 -25.27 16.96 16.99
CA TYR A 17 -24.89 16.13 15.86
C TYR A 17 -23.37 16.19 15.61
N THR A 18 -22.77 15.03 15.42
CA THR A 18 -21.38 14.80 15.01
C THR A 18 -21.10 15.42 13.63
N LEU A 19 -20.77 16.71 13.59
CA LEU A 19 -20.35 17.41 12.36
C LEU A 19 -18.85 17.74 12.34
N GLY A 20 -18.09 17.37 13.38
CA GLY A 20 -16.70 17.82 13.53
C GLY A 20 -15.62 16.97 12.85
N THR A 21 -15.84 15.68 12.60
CA THR A 21 -14.75 14.78 12.18
C THR A 21 -14.56 14.71 10.67
N SER A 22 -15.65 14.74 9.89
CA SER A 22 -15.58 14.60 8.43
C SER A 22 -14.99 15.84 7.74
N ASP A 23 -15.35 17.05 8.20
CA ASP A 23 -14.84 18.28 7.61
C ASP A 23 -13.35 18.48 7.92
N MET A 24 -12.91 18.18 9.15
CA MET A 24 -11.49 18.24 9.50
C MET A 24 -10.64 17.24 8.72
N ALA A 25 -11.12 16.01 8.54
CA ALA A 25 -10.39 14.98 7.80
C ALA A 25 -10.09 15.41 6.35
N VAL A 26 -11.05 16.07 5.70
CA VAL A 26 -10.92 16.53 4.32
C VAL A 26 -9.89 17.67 4.19
N HIS A 27 -9.80 18.55 5.18
CA HIS A 27 -8.80 19.63 5.19
C HIS A 27 -7.37 19.12 5.37
N THR A 28 -7.18 17.90 5.88
CA THR A 28 -5.85 17.30 6.09
C THR A 28 -5.41 16.38 4.96
N ALA A 29 -6.27 16.14 3.96
CA ALA A 29 -5.94 15.28 2.83
C ALA A 29 -5.17 16.05 1.74
N THR A 30 -4.09 15.46 1.25
CA THR A 30 -3.26 16.01 0.18
C THR A 30 -3.65 15.38 -1.15
N LYS A 31 -3.94 16.20 -2.15
CA LYS A 31 -4.10 15.73 -3.54
C LYS A 31 -2.72 15.52 -4.18
N ARG A 32 -2.47 14.37 -4.82
CA ARG A 32 -1.25 14.16 -5.62
C ARG A 32 -1.57 14.31 -7.11
N SER A 33 -1.31 15.50 -7.66
CA SER A 33 -1.66 15.81 -9.06
C SER A 33 -0.87 14.98 -10.08
N ASN A 34 0.31 14.46 -9.73
CA ASN A 34 1.08 13.53 -10.57
C ASN A 34 0.39 12.18 -10.78
N LEU A 35 -0.68 11.90 -10.02
CA LEU A 35 -1.46 10.66 -10.12
C LEU A 35 -2.89 10.89 -10.62
N ASP A 36 -3.17 12.07 -11.15
CA ASP A 36 -4.46 12.34 -11.81
C ASP A 36 -4.59 11.52 -13.10
N ASN A 37 -5.82 11.08 -13.38
CA ASN A 37 -6.21 10.30 -14.56
C ASN A 37 -5.51 8.93 -14.71
N MET A 38 -4.95 8.43 -13.61
CA MET A 38 -4.30 7.14 -13.59
C MET A 38 -5.28 5.97 -13.52
N ILE A 39 -4.91 4.84 -14.12
CA ILE A 39 -5.55 3.56 -13.83
C ILE A 39 -5.28 3.22 -12.37
N THR A 40 -6.34 2.88 -11.63
CA THR A 40 -6.22 2.52 -10.22
C THR A 40 -5.29 1.30 -10.06
N PRO A 41 -4.17 1.44 -9.32
CA PRO A 41 -3.23 0.35 -9.09
C PRO A 41 -3.85 -0.76 -8.23
N LEU A 42 -3.16 -1.91 -8.19
CA LEU A 42 -3.50 -3.02 -7.30
C LEU A 42 -3.49 -2.58 -5.81
N ARG A 43 -4.04 -3.41 -4.92
CA ARG A 43 -4.25 -3.14 -3.47
C ARG A 43 -5.49 -2.29 -3.15
N ILE A 44 -6.56 -2.46 -3.92
CA ILE A 44 -7.88 -1.93 -3.55
C ILE A 44 -8.40 -2.73 -2.36
N GLN A 45 -8.75 -2.05 -1.27
CA GLN A 45 -9.42 -2.65 -0.12
C GLN A 45 -10.94 -2.66 -0.30
N TRP A 46 -11.49 -1.55 -0.80
CA TRP A 46 -12.91 -1.39 -1.03
C TRP A 46 -13.19 -0.44 -2.18
N GLU A 47 -14.38 -0.58 -2.75
CA GLU A 47 -14.92 0.30 -3.77
C GLU A 47 -16.36 0.65 -3.41
N VAL A 48 -16.69 1.94 -3.39
CA VAL A 48 -18.03 2.46 -3.10
C VAL A 48 -18.36 3.63 -4.00
N THR A 49 -19.65 3.93 -4.16
CA THR A 49 -20.10 5.14 -4.88
C THR A 49 -20.29 6.30 -3.89
N LYS A 50 -19.63 7.44 -4.13
CA LYS A 50 -19.78 8.66 -3.32
C LYS A 50 -20.03 9.86 -4.23
N ARG A 51 -20.94 10.75 -3.83
CA ARG A 51 -21.38 11.90 -4.67
C ARG A 51 -20.36 13.04 -4.77
N GLY A 52 -19.20 12.92 -4.12
CA GLY A 52 -18.17 13.95 -4.14
C GLY A 52 -16.85 13.46 -3.54
N THR A 53 -15.78 14.18 -3.87
CA THR A 53 -14.44 13.92 -3.34
C THR A 53 -14.40 14.00 -1.82
N THR A 54 -15.03 15.01 -1.22
CA THR A 54 -15.11 15.19 0.23
C THR A 54 -15.64 13.94 0.93
N LEU A 55 -16.75 13.38 0.43
CA LEU A 55 -17.34 12.16 0.98
C LEU A 55 -16.47 10.92 0.76
N CYS A 56 -15.75 10.86 -0.35
CA CYS A 56 -14.81 9.78 -0.64
C CYS A 56 -13.60 9.80 0.33
N VAL A 57 -13.00 10.98 0.53
CA VAL A 57 -11.88 11.16 1.47
C VAL A 57 -12.32 10.94 2.90
N ALA A 58 -13.51 11.41 3.28
CA ALA A 58 -14.08 11.17 4.61
C ALA A 58 -14.33 9.68 4.86
N GLU A 59 -14.81 8.94 3.85
CA GLU A 59 -14.97 7.47 3.95
C GLU A 59 -13.66 6.81 4.32
N CYS A 60 -12.60 7.10 3.57
CA CYS A 60 -11.28 6.58 3.86
C CYS A 60 -10.85 6.99 5.26
N SER A 61 -10.92 8.28 5.59
CA SER A 61 -10.46 8.78 6.89
C SER A 61 -11.14 8.09 8.09
N ASN A 62 -12.41 7.71 7.96
CA ASN A 62 -13.16 6.96 8.96
C ASN A 62 -12.84 5.46 8.99
N ASP A 63 -12.34 4.90 7.88
CA ASP A 63 -11.84 3.53 7.82
C ASP A 63 -10.38 3.47 8.30
N PRO A 64 -10.09 2.89 9.47
CA PRO A 64 -8.71 2.81 9.98
C PRO A 64 -7.74 2.06 9.05
N GLU A 65 -8.26 1.25 8.13
CA GLU A 65 -7.44 0.44 7.23
C GLU A 65 -7.02 1.17 5.95
N CYS A 66 -7.67 2.28 5.61
CA CYS A 66 -7.44 3.01 4.36
C CYS A 66 -6.34 4.07 4.49
N ASN A 67 -5.33 4.06 3.63
CA ASN A 67 -4.26 5.06 3.63
C ASN A 67 -4.33 6.03 2.45
N SER A 68 -5.10 5.70 1.41
CA SER A 68 -5.31 6.61 0.29
C SER A 68 -6.54 6.26 -0.54
N VAL A 69 -6.96 7.20 -1.40
CA VAL A 69 -8.13 7.01 -2.27
C VAL A 69 -7.92 7.49 -3.70
N PHE A 70 -8.47 6.72 -4.64
CA PHE A 70 -8.81 7.21 -5.98
C PHE A 70 -10.30 7.56 -6.04
N TYR A 71 -10.61 8.72 -6.60
CA TYR A 71 -11.99 9.15 -6.84
C TYR A 71 -12.18 9.53 -8.30
N ASN A 72 -13.10 8.83 -8.98
CA ASN A 72 -13.49 9.15 -10.35
C ASN A 72 -14.74 10.04 -10.36
N LYS A 73 -14.62 11.25 -10.89
CA LYS A 73 -15.71 12.24 -10.85
C LYS A 73 -16.89 11.91 -11.75
N VAL A 74 -16.67 11.15 -12.82
CA VAL A 74 -17.71 10.80 -13.80
C VAL A 74 -18.56 9.67 -13.24
N THR A 75 -17.91 8.55 -12.93
CA THR A 75 -18.57 7.33 -12.42
C THR A 75 -18.97 7.43 -10.94
N LYS A 76 -18.47 8.44 -10.22
CA LYS A 76 -18.65 8.61 -8.76
C LYS A 76 -18.04 7.46 -7.94
N LYS A 77 -17.19 6.64 -8.57
CA LYS A 77 -16.47 5.56 -7.88
C LYS A 77 -15.39 6.14 -6.97
N CYS A 78 -15.36 5.63 -5.74
CA CYS A 78 -14.38 5.91 -4.72
C CYS A 78 -13.74 4.58 -4.32
N GLN A 79 -12.42 4.50 -4.42
CA GLN A 79 -11.65 3.29 -4.16
C GLN A 79 -10.63 3.58 -3.06
N GLY A 80 -10.69 2.84 -1.97
CA GLY A 80 -9.75 2.94 -0.85
C GLY A 80 -8.65 1.90 -0.93
N HIS A 81 -7.46 2.27 -0.47
CA HIS A 81 -6.25 1.46 -0.55
C HIS A 81 -5.54 1.34 0.79
N SER A 82 -4.95 0.18 1.05
CA SER A 82 -4.16 -0.09 2.27
C SER A 82 -2.77 0.54 2.25
N VAL A 83 -2.38 1.12 1.12
CA VAL A 83 -1.07 1.72 0.85
C VAL A 83 -1.24 3.14 0.33
N THR A 84 -0.13 3.84 0.17
CA THR A 84 -0.05 5.14 -0.49
C THR A 84 0.68 4.99 -1.82
N PHE A 85 0.48 5.89 -2.77
CA PHE A 85 1.21 5.94 -4.02
C PHE A 85 1.84 7.32 -4.08
N GLY A 86 3.17 7.37 -3.94
CA GLY A 86 3.93 8.61 -4.02
C GLY A 86 4.54 8.83 -5.40
N LEU A 87 5.00 7.74 -6.01
CA LEU A 87 5.62 7.71 -7.33
C LEU A 87 5.04 6.54 -8.11
N LEU A 88 4.45 6.83 -9.26
CA LEU A 88 4.21 5.85 -10.30
C LEU A 88 4.84 6.45 -11.56
N ASP A 89 5.67 5.67 -12.26
CA ASP A 89 6.24 6.15 -13.53
C ASP A 89 5.08 6.53 -14.47
N ASN A 90 5.27 7.59 -15.24
CA ASN A 90 4.26 8.39 -15.97
C ASN A 90 3.47 7.64 -17.08
N HIS A 91 3.27 6.33 -16.97
CA HIS A 91 2.83 5.44 -18.05
C HIS A 91 1.47 4.76 -17.83
N MET A 92 0.73 5.04 -16.74
CA MET A 92 -0.64 4.52 -16.62
C MET A 92 -1.69 5.59 -16.93
N THR A 93 -1.64 6.17 -18.13
CA THR A 93 -2.74 6.99 -18.66
C THR A 93 -3.93 6.08 -18.98
N GLY A 94 -5.09 6.26 -18.35
CA GLY A 94 -6.22 5.42 -18.74
C GLY A 94 -7.59 5.73 -18.17
N GLN A 95 -7.74 6.55 -17.13
CA GLN A 95 -9.08 6.83 -16.60
C GLN A 95 -9.29 8.32 -16.34
N SER A 96 -9.87 9.01 -17.34
CA SER A 96 -10.19 10.43 -17.24
C SER A 96 -11.00 10.75 -15.98
N ASP A 97 -10.73 11.92 -15.42
CA ASP A 97 -11.38 12.49 -14.24
C ASP A 97 -11.21 11.71 -12.94
N THR A 98 -10.20 10.85 -12.88
CA THR A 98 -9.78 10.19 -11.64
C THR A 98 -8.77 11.07 -10.91
N ARG A 99 -8.95 11.23 -9.60
CA ARG A 99 -8.08 12.03 -8.74
C ARG A 99 -7.63 11.21 -7.55
N TYR A 100 -6.40 11.44 -7.12
CA TYR A 100 -5.80 10.72 -6.01
C TYR A 100 -5.58 11.61 -4.79
N TYR A 101 -5.93 11.08 -3.62
CA TYR A 101 -5.83 11.78 -2.34
C TYR A 101 -5.22 10.89 -1.26
N VAL A 102 -4.41 11.50 -0.41
CA VAL A 102 -3.76 10.87 0.75
C VAL A 102 -4.21 11.62 2.01
N PRO A 103 -5.04 11.00 2.87
CA PRO A 103 -5.31 11.53 4.21
C PRO A 103 -4.02 11.67 5.03
N PHE A 104 -4.02 12.49 6.08
CA PHE A 104 -2.82 12.76 6.88
C PHE A 104 -2.04 11.51 7.31
N ARG A 105 -2.74 10.43 7.72
CA ARG A 105 -2.11 9.18 8.16
C ARG A 105 -1.40 8.38 7.06
N GLY A 106 -1.69 8.67 5.79
CA GLY A 106 -1.09 7.98 4.65
C GLY A 106 0.29 8.51 4.25
N HIS A 107 0.72 9.66 4.80
CA HIS A 107 2.06 10.20 4.52
C HIS A 107 3.16 9.34 5.16
N GLY A 108 4.20 9.05 4.39
CA GLY A 108 5.31 8.18 4.81
C GLY A 108 4.94 6.71 4.90
N TYR A 109 3.76 6.34 4.40
CA TYR A 109 3.29 4.97 4.39
C TYR A 109 3.95 4.18 3.24
N ILE A 110 3.82 2.85 3.25
CA ILE A 110 4.32 1.99 2.17
C ILE A 110 3.81 2.47 0.81
N LEU A 111 4.74 2.54 -0.15
CA LEU A 111 4.64 3.07 -1.50
C LEU A 111 4.49 4.60 -1.62
N ASP A 112 4.52 5.36 -0.51
CA ASP A 112 4.62 6.84 -0.55
C ASP A 112 6.03 7.31 -0.97
N ALA A 113 6.13 8.56 -1.38
CA ALA A 113 7.38 9.18 -1.79
C ALA A 113 8.22 9.53 -0.56
N CYS A 114 9.54 9.37 -0.67
CA CYS A 114 10.49 9.67 0.39
C CYS A 114 11.84 10.08 -0.20
N THR A 115 12.68 10.71 0.62
CA THR A 115 14.09 11.02 0.29
C THR A 115 15.04 10.31 1.27
N VAL A 116 14.63 10.17 2.52
CA VAL A 116 15.41 9.51 3.58
C VAL A 116 14.55 8.51 4.35
N ASP A 117 15.19 7.55 5.02
CA ASP A 117 14.49 6.52 5.82
C ASP A 117 13.53 7.11 6.86
N ALA A 118 13.85 8.29 7.42
CA ALA A 118 13.03 8.95 8.42
C ALA A 118 11.68 9.44 7.89
N ASP A 119 11.52 9.57 6.56
CA ASP A 119 10.25 9.91 5.95
C ASP A 119 9.26 8.74 6.00
N CYS A 120 9.75 7.51 6.16
CA CYS A 120 8.92 6.31 6.19
C CYS A 120 8.49 5.98 7.62
N THR A 121 7.20 6.10 7.89
CA THR A 121 6.65 6.05 9.25
C THR A 121 6.39 4.63 9.75
N ILE A 122 6.46 3.65 8.86
CA ILE A 122 6.11 2.25 9.16
C ILE A 122 7.30 1.50 9.76
N PRO A 123 7.14 0.79 10.89
CA PRO A 123 8.20 -0.06 11.43
C PRO A 123 8.71 -1.06 10.38
N ASN A 124 10.03 -1.27 10.36
CA ASN A 124 10.71 -2.09 9.36
C ASN A 124 10.49 -1.65 7.90
N SER A 125 10.21 -0.37 7.66
CA SER A 125 10.27 0.25 6.35
C SER A 125 11.58 1.03 6.15
N THR A 126 11.89 1.35 4.89
CA THR A 126 13.06 2.11 4.46
C THR A 126 12.68 2.91 3.23
N CYS A 127 13.35 4.05 3.04
CA CYS A 127 13.25 4.82 1.82
C CYS A 127 14.15 4.20 0.76
N TRP A 128 13.57 3.31 -0.05
CA TRP A 128 14.31 2.60 -1.07
C TRP A 128 14.72 3.55 -2.20
N ASP A 129 16.03 3.62 -2.44
CA ASP A 129 16.68 4.45 -3.45
C ASP A 129 16.32 5.94 -3.40
N SER A 130 16.03 6.46 -2.19
CA SER A 130 15.61 7.84 -1.99
C SER A 130 14.40 8.24 -2.86
N ARG A 131 13.48 7.28 -3.06
CA ARG A 131 12.30 7.45 -3.92
C ARG A 131 11.02 7.01 -3.24
N GLN A 132 10.98 5.80 -2.70
CA GLN A 132 9.74 5.20 -2.24
C GLN A 132 9.89 4.44 -0.93
N CYS A 133 8.93 4.64 -0.03
CA CYS A 133 8.85 3.86 1.21
C CYS A 133 8.49 2.42 0.89
N MET A 134 9.38 1.49 1.22
CA MET A 134 9.20 0.06 1.01
C MET A 134 9.47 -0.67 2.32
N CYS A 135 8.99 -1.90 2.43
CA CYS A 135 9.47 -2.74 3.52
C CYS A 135 10.98 -2.94 3.37
N LYS A 136 11.68 -3.08 4.50
CA LYS A 136 13.08 -3.51 4.46
C LYS A 136 13.14 -4.89 3.81
N PRO A 137 14.14 -5.16 2.96
CA PRO A 137 14.34 -6.49 2.38
C PRO A 137 14.23 -7.56 3.46
N GLY A 138 13.38 -8.55 3.21
CA GLY A 138 13.10 -9.63 4.14
C GLY A 138 11.82 -9.48 4.96
N TYR A 139 11.26 -8.28 5.09
CA TYR A 139 9.96 -8.02 5.70
C TYR A 139 8.87 -7.88 4.64
N SER A 140 7.72 -8.52 4.85
CA SER A 140 6.59 -8.49 3.91
C SER A 140 5.55 -7.50 4.38
N PHE A 141 4.94 -6.75 3.46
CA PHE A 141 3.84 -5.87 3.85
C PHE A 141 2.60 -6.72 4.17
N SER A 142 1.98 -6.45 5.31
CA SER A 142 0.72 -7.07 5.70
C SER A 142 -0.42 -6.05 5.63
N PRO A 143 -1.37 -6.21 4.68
CA PRO A 143 -2.52 -5.32 4.59
C PRO A 143 -3.35 -5.28 5.88
N SER A 144 -3.50 -6.42 6.56
CA SER A 144 -4.26 -6.55 7.80
C SER A 144 -3.61 -5.84 9.00
N SER A 145 -2.30 -6.02 9.20
CA SER A 145 -1.59 -5.37 10.32
C SER A 145 -1.05 -3.98 10.00
N ARG A 146 -1.07 -3.59 8.72
CA ARG A 146 -0.58 -2.28 8.23
C ARG A 146 0.89 -2.04 8.53
N GLN A 147 1.67 -3.12 8.56
CA GLN A 147 3.08 -3.10 8.94
C GLN A 147 3.91 -4.00 8.04
N CYS A 148 5.21 -3.75 8.03
CA CYS A 148 6.19 -4.66 7.48
C CYS A 148 6.53 -5.71 8.55
N VAL A 149 6.06 -6.94 8.32
CA VAL A 149 6.10 -8.02 9.29
C VAL A 149 7.01 -9.15 8.83
N TYR A 150 7.53 -9.88 9.80
CA TYR A 150 8.26 -11.12 9.63
C TYR A 150 8.16 -11.94 10.93
N PRO A 151 7.79 -13.24 10.87
CA PRO A 151 7.37 -13.98 9.69
C PRO A 151 5.96 -13.58 9.21
N CYS A 152 5.62 -14.01 8.00
CA CYS A 152 4.29 -13.87 7.43
C CYS A 152 3.51 -15.18 7.62
N SER A 153 2.28 -15.12 8.16
CA SER A 153 1.45 -16.32 8.39
C SER A 153 0.93 -16.93 7.09
N GLN A 154 0.51 -16.07 6.15
CA GLN A 154 0.03 -16.46 4.83
C GLN A 154 0.42 -15.39 3.82
N PHE A 155 0.91 -15.82 2.65
CA PHE A 155 1.28 -14.90 1.58
C PHE A 155 0.13 -14.61 0.62
N GLY A 156 -0.01 -13.34 0.26
CA GLY A 156 -0.99 -12.82 -0.68
C GLY A 156 -0.51 -12.90 -2.14
N PRO A 157 -1.28 -12.34 -3.09
CA PRO A 157 -0.97 -12.44 -4.51
C PRO A 157 0.02 -11.39 -5.03
N LEU A 158 0.43 -10.45 -4.17
CA LEU A 158 1.21 -9.27 -4.55
C LEU A 158 2.67 -9.41 -4.16
N PHE A 159 3.50 -8.66 -4.87
CA PHE A 159 4.94 -8.61 -4.68
C PHE A 159 5.41 -7.18 -4.46
N MET A 160 6.45 -7.05 -3.63
CA MET A 160 7.28 -5.87 -3.47
C MET A 160 8.54 -6.06 -4.31
N THR A 161 8.84 -5.10 -5.20
CA THR A 161 9.95 -5.22 -6.16
C THR A 161 11.13 -4.36 -5.75
N TYR A 162 12.31 -4.97 -5.64
CA TYR A 162 13.59 -4.31 -5.39
C TYR A 162 14.41 -4.45 -6.67
N ALA A 163 14.48 -3.36 -7.44
CA ALA A 163 15.27 -3.31 -8.65
C ALA A 163 16.76 -3.51 -8.35
N ASP A 164 17.50 -4.04 -9.32
CA ASP A 164 18.95 -4.21 -9.25
C ASP A 164 19.38 -4.95 -7.95
N SER A 165 18.60 -5.95 -7.50
CA SER A 165 18.78 -6.62 -6.21
C SER A 165 18.49 -8.12 -6.29
N PHE A 166 19.14 -8.91 -5.43
CA PHE A 166 18.99 -10.37 -5.33
C PHE A 166 19.46 -10.91 -3.97
N VAL A 167 19.10 -12.16 -3.67
CA VAL A 167 19.51 -12.96 -2.51
C VAL A 167 20.40 -14.11 -3.00
N HIS A 168 21.71 -13.99 -2.82
CA HIS A 168 22.66 -14.92 -3.43
C HIS A 168 22.45 -16.39 -2.99
N ALA A 169 22.57 -17.32 -3.95
CA ALA A 169 22.67 -18.78 -3.74
C ALA A 169 21.47 -19.45 -3.06
N ASN A 170 20.25 -18.95 -3.28
CA ASN A 170 19.02 -19.50 -2.69
C ASN A 170 17.99 -19.92 -3.74
N ASN A 171 18.48 -20.63 -4.75
CA ASN A 171 17.75 -20.98 -5.97
C ASN A 171 17.12 -22.37 -5.81
N LEU A 172 15.89 -22.44 -5.29
CA LEU A 172 15.21 -23.74 -5.18
C LEU A 172 14.75 -24.26 -6.53
N GLU A 173 14.32 -23.37 -7.41
CA GLU A 173 13.91 -23.73 -8.76
C GLU A 173 14.23 -22.61 -9.73
N THR A 174 14.79 -22.97 -10.88
CA THR A 174 15.07 -22.03 -11.96
C THR A 174 14.28 -22.45 -13.20
N ILE A 175 13.46 -21.54 -13.71
CA ILE A 175 12.67 -21.72 -14.93
C ILE A 175 13.14 -20.67 -15.94
N ASN A 176 13.60 -21.13 -17.10
CA ASN A 176 14.18 -20.25 -18.11
C ASN A 176 13.13 -19.84 -19.16
N ASN A 177 13.32 -18.67 -19.75
CA ASN A 177 12.55 -18.14 -20.88
C ASN A 177 11.04 -18.01 -20.63
N ILE A 178 10.66 -17.53 -19.44
CA ILE A 178 9.26 -17.22 -19.13
C ILE A 178 9.09 -15.73 -18.82
N PRO A 179 7.92 -15.13 -19.11
CA PRO A 179 7.59 -13.78 -18.68
C PRO A 179 7.57 -13.64 -17.14
N LEU A 180 7.80 -12.42 -16.65
CA LEU A 180 7.76 -12.11 -15.22
C LEU A 180 6.42 -12.46 -14.56
N GLU A 181 5.29 -12.18 -15.23
CA GLU A 181 3.97 -12.50 -14.66
C GLU A 181 3.76 -14.02 -14.52
N ASP A 182 4.26 -14.81 -15.47
CA ASP A 182 4.22 -16.27 -15.37
C ASP A 182 5.11 -16.77 -14.24
N CYS A 183 6.24 -16.12 -14.00
CA CYS A 183 7.09 -16.39 -12.84
C CYS A 183 6.35 -16.11 -11.51
N PHE A 184 5.63 -14.99 -11.41
CA PHE A 184 4.76 -14.72 -10.24
C PHE A 184 3.65 -15.77 -10.08
N ASN A 185 3.03 -16.19 -11.18
CA ASN A 185 2.04 -17.27 -11.17
C ASN A 185 2.62 -18.59 -10.65
N LEU A 186 3.81 -18.98 -11.11
CA LEU A 186 4.49 -20.17 -10.63
C LEU A 186 4.79 -20.10 -9.13
N CYS A 187 5.26 -18.95 -8.65
CA CYS A 187 5.51 -18.75 -7.21
C CYS A 187 4.21 -18.84 -6.39
N ARG A 188 3.14 -18.16 -6.81
CA ARG A 188 1.84 -18.16 -6.11
C ARG A 188 1.23 -19.55 -5.99
N ASN A 189 1.35 -20.35 -7.05
CA ASN A 189 0.75 -21.67 -7.16
C ASN A 189 1.69 -22.79 -6.71
N LYS A 190 2.85 -22.47 -6.13
CA LYS A 190 3.85 -23.47 -5.74
C LYS A 190 3.35 -24.31 -4.57
N ILE A 191 3.34 -25.63 -4.75
CA ILE A 191 2.89 -26.59 -3.74
C ILE A 191 4.02 -27.37 -3.05
N SER A 192 5.19 -27.51 -3.70
CA SER A 192 6.31 -28.27 -3.15
C SER A 192 7.04 -27.53 -2.03
N PHE A 193 6.90 -26.20 -1.97
CA PHE A 193 7.35 -25.34 -0.89
C PHE A 193 6.56 -24.03 -0.91
N THR A 194 6.53 -23.32 0.21
CA THR A 194 6.00 -21.95 0.24
C THR A 194 6.97 -21.02 -0.46
N CYS A 195 6.67 -20.64 -1.70
CA CYS A 195 7.45 -19.63 -2.41
C CYS A 195 7.19 -18.26 -1.77
N ARG A 196 8.27 -17.59 -1.34
CA ARG A 196 8.26 -16.32 -0.59
C ARG A 196 8.89 -15.19 -1.40
N ALA A 197 9.78 -15.51 -2.32
CA ALA A 197 10.44 -14.55 -3.18
C ALA A 197 10.78 -15.14 -4.54
N VAL A 198 11.00 -14.24 -5.49
CA VAL A 198 11.38 -14.51 -6.87
C VAL A 198 12.54 -13.59 -7.23
N GLU A 199 13.56 -14.13 -7.88
CA GLU A 199 14.53 -13.33 -8.63
C GLU A 199 14.27 -13.51 -10.11
N TYR A 200 14.26 -12.39 -10.85
CA TYR A 200 14.03 -12.40 -12.28
C TYR A 200 15.21 -11.77 -13.00
N MET A 201 15.86 -12.56 -13.86
CA MET A 201 17.13 -12.19 -14.50
C MET A 201 17.12 -12.67 -15.95
N GLY A 202 17.05 -11.73 -16.91
CA GLY A 202 17.12 -12.06 -18.34
C GLY A 202 16.09 -13.12 -18.80
N ASN A 203 14.84 -13.01 -18.34
CA ASN A 203 13.75 -13.98 -18.54
C ASN A 203 13.93 -15.34 -17.85
N ASN A 204 14.89 -15.45 -16.93
CA ASN A 204 14.99 -16.59 -16.03
C ASN A 204 14.32 -16.23 -14.70
N CYS A 205 13.47 -17.13 -14.26
CA CYS A 205 12.70 -17.07 -13.03
C CYS A 205 13.32 -17.98 -12.00
N ILE A 206 13.72 -17.42 -10.86
CA ILE A 206 14.31 -18.17 -9.76
C ILE A 206 13.36 -18.09 -8.57
N LEU A 207 12.80 -19.21 -8.16
CA LEU A 207 11.89 -19.30 -7.03
C LEU A 207 12.64 -19.63 -5.74
N SER A 208 12.26 -18.98 -4.64
CA SER A 208 12.87 -19.19 -3.34
C SER A 208 11.86 -19.29 -2.19
N ASN A 209 12.19 -20.09 -1.17
CA ASN A 209 11.45 -20.18 0.09
C ASN A 209 12.12 -19.38 1.22
N VAL A 210 13.08 -18.51 0.88
CA VAL A 210 13.72 -17.60 1.81
C VAL A 210 13.57 -16.16 1.34
N THR A 211 13.69 -15.25 2.28
CA THR A 211 13.84 -13.82 2.04
C THR A 211 15.21 -13.34 2.52
N ALA A 212 15.57 -12.11 2.21
CA ALA A 212 16.79 -11.47 2.71
C ALA A 212 16.96 -11.56 4.25
N LYS A 213 15.86 -11.65 5.01
CA LYS A 213 15.90 -11.76 6.47
C LYS A 213 16.36 -13.14 6.92
N ASP A 214 15.98 -14.19 6.21
CA ASP A 214 16.35 -15.58 6.53
C ASP A 214 17.86 -15.81 6.31
N THR A 215 18.47 -15.08 5.37
CA THR A 215 19.87 -15.30 4.95
C THR A 215 20.88 -14.37 5.62
N GLY A 216 20.42 -13.38 6.40
CA GLY A 216 21.25 -12.49 7.22
C GLY A 216 21.99 -11.40 6.44
N THR A 217 22.83 -11.76 5.46
CA THR A 217 23.70 -10.82 4.73
C THR A 217 23.81 -11.06 3.23
N THR A 218 23.05 -12.00 2.65
CA THR A 218 23.19 -12.34 1.21
C THR A 218 22.36 -11.46 0.27
N PHE A 219 21.68 -10.45 0.81
CA PHE A 219 20.94 -9.50 0.00
C PHE A 219 21.89 -8.47 -0.59
N ALA A 220 22.13 -8.60 -1.89
CA ALA A 220 23.10 -7.81 -2.64
C ALA A 220 22.40 -6.96 -3.69
N ARG A 221 23.08 -5.87 -4.08
CA ARG A 221 22.67 -5.02 -5.20
C ARG A 221 23.57 -5.27 -6.41
N ASP A 222 22.96 -5.44 -7.56
CA ASP A 222 23.62 -5.44 -8.87
C ASP A 222 23.82 -3.99 -9.35
N THR A 223 24.68 -3.24 -8.66
CA THR A 223 24.88 -1.81 -8.94
C THR A 223 25.45 -1.53 -10.33
N LEU A 224 26.09 -2.53 -10.96
CA LEU A 224 26.62 -2.43 -12.31
C LEU A 224 25.58 -2.83 -13.37
N ARG A 225 24.42 -3.35 -12.97
CA ARG A 225 23.38 -3.89 -13.84
C ARG A 225 23.91 -4.93 -14.82
N GLU A 226 24.90 -5.69 -14.39
CA GLU A 226 25.53 -6.74 -15.20
C GLU A 226 24.55 -7.90 -15.43
N TYR A 227 23.76 -8.19 -14.40
CA TYR A 227 22.77 -9.26 -14.40
C TYR A 227 21.37 -8.75 -14.78
N ASN A 228 21.10 -7.45 -14.60
CA ASN A 228 19.78 -6.85 -14.81
C ASN A 228 18.70 -7.65 -14.07
N VAL A 229 18.99 -7.90 -12.79
CA VAL A 229 18.19 -8.73 -11.89
C VAL A 229 17.24 -7.89 -11.05
N SER A 230 16.02 -8.37 -10.87
CA SER A 230 15.07 -7.81 -9.91
C SER A 230 14.63 -8.84 -8.90
N TYR A 231 14.64 -8.46 -7.62
CA TYR A 231 14.16 -9.28 -6.52
C TYR A 231 12.73 -8.89 -6.18
N HIS A 232 11.83 -9.85 -6.14
CA HIS A 232 10.41 -9.67 -5.89
C HIS A 232 10.01 -10.51 -4.68
N GLN A 233 9.67 -9.85 -3.58
CA GLN A 233 9.25 -10.53 -2.36
C GLN A 233 7.74 -10.51 -2.23
N ARG A 234 7.12 -11.62 -1.84
CA ARG A 234 5.68 -11.69 -1.62
C ARG A 234 5.27 -10.88 -0.40
N ASP A 235 4.12 -10.22 -0.53
CA ASP A 235 3.41 -9.65 0.59
C ASP A 235 2.55 -10.67 1.31
N CYS A 236 2.13 -10.34 2.53
CA CYS A 236 1.13 -11.12 3.24
C CYS A 236 -0.26 -10.97 2.62
N ALA A 237 -1.11 -11.94 2.94
CA ALA A 237 -2.53 -11.90 2.64
C ALA A 237 -3.25 -10.84 3.50
#